data_AF-A0AAI8X954-F1
#
_entry.id   AF-A0AAI8X954-F1
#
_cell.length_a   1.000
_cell.length_b   1.000
_cell.length_c   1.000
_cell.angle_alpha   90.00
_cell.angle_beta   90.00
_cell.angle_gamma   90.00
#
_symmetry.space_group_name_H-M   'P 1'
#
loop_
_entity.id
_entity.type
_entity.pdbx_description
1 polymer ?
#
loop_
_entity_poly.entity_id
_entity_poly.type
_entity_poly.pdbx_seq_one_letter_code
_entity_poly.pdbx_strand_id
1 'polypeptide(L)'
;MALVTCGECGREVSDKAPNCIGCGAPIEAAGNKVAQPTKAELQRDGTFIGTKALLVKLAAKAVLQIGWRLDNADEQAGLVAFTTGVTWGSWSGVSGTVYIEDLGNNRFRPVGSAKQNVRGGAMLSINLFNEAESKVERIIEAMRSLANNEWN
;
A
#
# COMPACT_ATOMS: atom_id res chain seq x y z
N MET A 1 -25.48 -22.41 -6.68
CA MET A 1 -25.06 -23.62 -5.95
C MET A 1 -24.45 -24.51 -6.99
N ALA A 2 -23.14 -24.76 -6.89
CA ALA A 2 -22.44 -25.66 -7.80
C ALA A 2 -22.06 -26.91 -7.01
N LEU A 3 -22.13 -28.08 -7.65
CA LEU A 3 -21.57 -29.30 -7.11
C LEU A 3 -20.09 -29.33 -7.47
N VAL A 4 -19.23 -29.57 -6.49
CA VAL A 4 -17.80 -29.80 -6.66
C VAL A 4 -17.48 -31.26 -6.36
N THR A 5 -16.53 -31.83 -7.07
CA THR A 5 -16.07 -33.19 -6.82
C THR A 5 -15.06 -33.18 -5.67
N CYS A 6 -15.29 -33.99 -4.64
CA CYS A 6 -14.33 -34.17 -3.55
C CYS A 6 -13.03 -34.78 -4.09
N GLY A 7 -11.90 -34.09 -3.87
CA GLY A 7 -10.58 -34.54 -4.33
C GLY A 7 -10.08 -35.83 -3.68
N GLU A 8 -10.65 -36.23 -2.54
CA GLU A 8 -10.26 -37.43 -1.79
C GLU A 8 -11.09 -38.65 -2.17
N CYS A 9 -12.43 -38.54 -2.16
CA CYS A 9 -13.32 -39.69 -2.39
C CYS A 9 -14.10 -39.66 -3.72
N GLY A 10 -13.93 -38.62 -4.53
CA GLY A 10 -14.57 -38.50 -5.84
C GLY A 10 -16.09 -38.22 -5.80
N ARG A 11 -16.68 -38.02 -4.63
CA ARG A 11 -18.13 -37.75 -4.49
C ARG A 11 -18.46 -36.29 -4.82
N GLU A 12 -19.59 -36.07 -5.47
CA GLU A 12 -20.15 -34.73 -5.68
C GLU A 12 -20.71 -34.15 -4.37
N VAL A 13 -20.26 -32.95 -4.03
CA VAL A 13 -20.61 -32.24 -2.79
C VAL A 13 -20.86 -30.77 -3.08
N SER A 14 -21.61 -30.08 -2.23
CA SER A 14 -21.88 -28.64 -2.38
C SER A 14 -20.60 -27.82 -2.26
N ASP A 15 -20.43 -26.82 -3.14
CA ASP A 15 -19.36 -25.82 -3.09
C ASP A 15 -19.31 -25.01 -1.79
N LYS A 16 -20.38 -25.07 -0.98
CA LYS A 16 -20.49 -24.40 0.32
C LYS A 16 -20.34 -25.32 1.53
N ALA A 17 -20.21 -26.64 1.33
CA ALA A 17 -20.06 -27.57 2.45
C ALA A 17 -18.66 -27.38 3.07
N PRO A 18 -18.52 -27.29 4.41
CA PRO A 18 -17.20 -27.21 5.03
C PRO A 18 -16.41 -28.53 4.89
N ASN A 19 -17.12 -29.66 4.94
CA ASN A 19 -16.55 -31.00 4.88
C ASN A 19 -17.37 -31.90 3.93
N CYS A 20 -16.71 -32.87 3.32
CA CYS A 20 -17.30 -33.88 2.46
C CYS A 20 -18.22 -34.78 3.28
N ILE A 21 -19.46 -34.94 2.84
CA ILE A 21 -20.41 -35.87 3.48
C ILE A 21 -20.01 -37.35 3.31
N GLY A 22 -19.13 -37.66 2.36
CA GLY A 22 -18.68 -39.03 2.08
C GLY A 22 -17.52 -39.49 2.94
N CYS A 23 -16.44 -38.71 2.97
CA CYS A 23 -15.20 -39.10 3.65
C CYS A 23 -14.80 -38.18 4.82
N GLY A 24 -15.54 -37.10 5.06
CA GLY A 24 -15.20 -36.10 6.08
C GLY A 24 -14.07 -35.16 5.71
N ALA A 25 -13.44 -35.31 4.53
CA ALA A 25 -12.37 -34.43 4.07
C ALA A 25 -12.85 -32.97 3.94
N PRO A 26 -12.05 -31.97 4.34
CA PRO A 26 -12.42 -30.57 4.17
C PRO A 26 -12.62 -30.28 2.69
N ILE A 27 -13.76 -29.70 2.34
CA ILE A 27 -13.97 -29.17 1.00
C ILE A 27 -13.38 -27.79 1.06
N GLU A 28 -12.09 -27.69 0.70
CA GLU A 28 -11.48 -26.40 0.48
C GLU A 28 -12.35 -25.69 -0.54
N ALA A 29 -13.10 -24.70 -0.06
CA ALA A 29 -13.78 -23.77 -0.93
C ALA A 29 -12.66 -23.16 -1.79
N ALA A 30 -12.48 -23.70 -2.98
CA ALA A 30 -11.68 -23.13 -4.05
C ALA A 30 -12.39 -21.87 -4.55
N GLY A 31 -12.74 -20.97 -3.63
CA GLY A 31 -13.02 -19.59 -3.91
C GLY A 31 -11.71 -19.01 -4.39
N ASN A 32 -11.50 -19.16 -5.69
CA ASN A 32 -10.59 -18.43 -6.56
C ASN A 32 -9.62 -17.53 -5.77
N LYS A 33 -8.67 -18.14 -5.05
CA LYS A 33 -7.54 -17.40 -4.51
C LYS A 33 -6.67 -17.13 -5.72
N VAL A 34 -7.07 -16.11 -6.50
CA VAL A 34 -6.17 -15.43 -7.42
C VAL A 34 -4.92 -15.20 -6.59
N ALA A 35 -3.82 -15.86 -6.97
CA ALA A 35 -2.58 -15.83 -6.22
C ALA A 35 -2.29 -14.36 -5.93
N GLN A 36 -2.45 -13.97 -4.66
CA GLN A 36 -2.28 -12.58 -4.31
C GLN A 36 -0.82 -12.26 -4.61
N PRO A 37 -0.56 -11.23 -5.44
CA PRO A 37 0.79 -10.87 -5.79
C PRO A 37 1.57 -10.68 -4.49
N THR A 38 2.61 -11.48 -4.28
CA THR A 38 3.40 -11.44 -3.04
C THR A 38 4.40 -10.29 -3.04
N LYS A 39 4.47 -9.57 -4.17
CA LYS A 39 5.49 -8.59 -4.51
C LYS A 39 4.82 -7.40 -5.18
N ALA A 40 5.29 -6.18 -4.87
CA ALA A 40 4.82 -4.97 -5.51
C ALA A 40 5.66 -4.71 -6.76
N GLU A 41 5.04 -4.70 -7.94
CA GLU A 41 5.72 -4.49 -9.22
C GLU A 41 5.42 -3.10 -9.77
N LEU A 42 6.46 -2.32 -10.04
CA LEU A 42 6.33 -1.02 -10.68
C LEU A 42 6.00 -1.18 -12.17
N GLN A 43 4.96 -0.47 -12.62
CA GLN A 43 4.56 -0.42 -14.02
C GLN A 43 5.14 0.82 -14.72
N ARG A 44 5.24 0.76 -16.06
CA ARG A 44 5.78 1.86 -16.88
C ARG A 44 5.01 3.17 -16.77
N ASP A 45 3.73 3.11 -16.40
CA ASP A 45 2.86 4.26 -16.22
C ASP A 45 2.92 4.87 -14.81
N GLY A 46 3.85 4.40 -13.96
CA GLY A 46 4.03 4.88 -12.59
C GLY A 46 3.01 4.31 -11.60
N THR A 47 2.16 3.36 -12.02
CA THR A 47 1.30 2.58 -11.13
C THR A 47 2.01 1.34 -10.59
N PHE A 48 1.44 0.71 -9.58
CA PHE A 48 1.99 -0.50 -8.98
C PHE A 48 0.98 -1.64 -9.09
N ILE A 49 1.46 -2.84 -9.41
CA ILE A 49 0.68 -4.07 -9.28
C ILE A 49 1.04 -4.72 -7.94
N GLY A 50 0.04 -5.11 -7.16
CA GLY A 50 0.30 -5.69 -5.85
C GLY A 50 -0.97 -5.88 -5.03
N THR A 51 -0.84 -5.83 -3.71
CA THR A 51 -1.97 -5.68 -2.80
C THR A 51 -1.86 -4.33 -2.10
N LYS A 52 -2.99 -3.74 -1.70
CA LYS A 52 -3.00 -2.49 -0.93
C LYS A 52 -2.08 -2.56 0.29
N ALA A 53 -2.14 -3.66 1.04
CA ALA A 53 -1.28 -3.92 2.20
C ALA A 53 0.22 -3.92 1.84
N LEU A 54 0.61 -4.56 0.73
CA LEU A 54 2.00 -4.53 0.26
C LEU A 54 2.44 -3.11 -0.10
N LEU A 55 1.58 -2.33 -0.74
CA LEU A 55 1.91 -0.96 -1.13
C LEU A 55 2.00 -0.02 0.08
N VAL A 56 1.18 -0.22 1.10
CA VAL A 56 1.30 0.50 2.38
C VAL A 56 2.63 0.15 3.06
N LYS A 57 3.03 -1.12 3.10
CA LYS A 57 4.33 -1.54 3.64
C LYS A 57 5.50 -0.95 2.85
N LEU A 58 5.40 -0.93 1.52
CA LEU A 58 6.38 -0.31 0.64
C LEU A 58 6.51 1.20 0.91
N ALA A 59 5.39 1.91 1.04
CA ALA A 59 5.36 3.33 1.36
C ALA A 59 5.94 3.62 2.76
N ALA A 60 5.58 2.82 3.77
CA ALA A 60 6.13 2.94 5.12
C ALA A 60 7.66 2.72 5.11
N LYS A 61 8.14 1.71 4.37
CA LYS A 61 9.58 1.47 4.20
C LYS A 61 10.28 2.64 3.51
N ALA A 62 9.68 3.20 2.46
CA ALA A 62 10.21 4.37 1.76
C ALA A 62 10.39 5.56 2.72
N VAL A 63 9.38 5.85 3.56
CA VAL A 63 9.45 6.92 4.59
C VAL A 63 10.63 6.68 5.54
N LEU A 64 10.78 5.45 6.05
CA LEU A 64 11.85 5.09 6.98
C LEU A 64 13.23 5.15 6.32
N GLN A 65 13.38 4.71 5.07
CA GLN A 65 14.64 4.76 4.33
C GLN A 65 15.09 6.18 4.02
N ILE A 66 14.15 7.10 3.79
CA ILE A 66 14.45 8.54 3.64
C ILE A 66 14.91 9.14 4.99
N GLY A 67 14.65 8.48 6.11
CA GLY A 67 14.97 8.96 7.45
C GLY A 67 13.90 9.88 8.04
N TRP A 68 12.65 9.76 7.59
CA TRP A 68 11.52 10.51 8.14
C TRP A 68 10.74 9.69 9.16
N ARG A 69 9.97 10.39 9.99
CA ARG A 69 9.14 9.75 11.02
C ARG A 69 7.89 9.17 10.37
N LEU A 70 7.67 7.89 10.61
CA LEU A 70 6.42 7.21 10.29
C LEU A 70 5.43 7.45 11.44
N ASP A 71 4.29 8.05 11.14
CA ASP A 71 3.30 8.44 12.15
C ASP A 71 2.18 7.41 12.26
N ASN A 72 1.72 6.91 11.11
CA ASN A 72 0.69 5.89 11.00
C ASN A 72 0.85 5.16 9.66
N ALA A 73 0.57 3.86 9.65
CA ALA A 73 0.42 3.06 8.43
C ALA A 73 -0.79 2.15 8.61
N ASP A 74 -1.84 2.38 7.83
CA ASP A 74 -3.08 1.60 7.85
C ASP A 74 -3.23 0.83 6.53
N GLU A 75 -3.04 -0.49 6.61
CA GLU A 75 -3.11 -1.41 5.47
C GLU A 75 -4.55 -1.56 4.92
N GLN A 76 -5.56 -1.40 5.77
CA GLN A 76 -6.97 -1.54 5.38
C GLN A 76 -7.44 -0.26 4.68
N ALA A 77 -7.16 0.89 5.28
CA ALA A 77 -7.52 2.19 4.72
C ALA A 77 -6.62 2.58 3.53
N GLY A 78 -5.41 2.02 3.44
CA GLY A 78 -4.48 2.33 2.36
C GLY A 78 -3.79 3.67 2.56
N LEU A 79 -3.39 4.02 3.79
CA LEU A 79 -2.77 5.31 4.08
C LEU A 79 -1.47 5.17 4.88
N VAL A 80 -0.54 6.09 4.63
CA VAL A 80 0.72 6.23 5.35
C VAL A 80 0.92 7.69 5.72
N ALA A 81 0.84 8.00 7.00
CA ALA A 81 1.12 9.33 7.54
C ALA A 81 2.59 9.45 7.96
N PHE A 82 3.19 10.59 7.67
CA PHE A 82 4.59 10.85 7.97
C PHE A 82 4.81 12.28 8.43
N THR A 83 5.91 12.48 9.16
CA THR A 83 6.41 13.79 9.54
C THR A 83 7.89 13.89 9.23
N THR A 84 8.28 14.95 8.52
CA THR A 84 9.68 15.30 8.28
C THR A 84 10.23 16.10 9.46
N GLY A 85 11.54 15.98 9.69
CA GLY A 85 12.27 16.93 10.54
C GLY A 85 12.41 18.31 9.89
N VAL A 86 13.29 19.14 10.46
CA VAL A 86 13.71 20.43 9.90
C VAL A 86 14.31 20.19 8.51
N THR A 87 13.76 20.84 7.49
CA THR A 87 14.27 20.80 6.11
C THR A 87 14.82 22.17 5.71
N TRP A 88 15.62 22.23 4.63
CA TRP A 88 16.29 23.46 4.18
C TRP A 88 15.33 24.65 3.98
N GLY A 89 14.08 24.41 3.55
CA GLY A 89 13.05 25.45 3.43
C GLY A 89 12.06 25.53 4.60
N SER A 90 11.99 24.51 5.47
CA SER A 90 11.03 24.46 6.58
C SER A 90 11.71 24.16 7.91
N TRP A 91 11.83 25.19 8.76
CA TRP A 91 12.35 25.04 10.12
C TRP A 91 11.39 24.36 11.10
N SER A 92 10.15 24.10 10.68
CA SER A 92 9.13 23.46 11.49
C SER A 92 8.75 22.05 11.02
N GLY A 93 9.35 21.60 9.92
CA GLY A 93 9.04 20.32 9.28
C GLY A 93 7.71 20.33 8.52
N VAL A 94 7.41 19.19 7.92
CA VAL A 94 6.23 18.96 7.07
C VAL A 94 5.57 17.69 7.56
N SER A 95 4.25 17.70 7.67
CA SER A 95 3.47 16.49 7.94
C SER A 95 2.53 16.22 6.77
N GLY A 96 2.43 14.96 6.38
CA GLY A 96 1.65 14.57 5.21
C GLY A 96 1.14 13.15 5.29
N THR A 97 0.27 12.81 4.36
CA THR A 97 -0.30 11.48 4.22
C THR A 97 -0.22 11.06 2.76
N VAL A 98 0.29 9.86 2.54
CA VAL A 98 0.23 9.14 1.26
C VAL A 98 -0.98 8.22 1.31
N TYR A 99 -1.80 8.26 0.27
CA TYR A 99 -2.94 7.39 0.03
C TYR A 99 -2.63 6.44 -1.12
N ILE A 100 -3.03 5.19 -0.97
CA ILE A 100 -2.91 4.15 -2.00
C ILE A 100 -4.28 4.03 -2.67
N GLU A 101 -4.46 4.74 -3.79
CA GLU A 101 -5.67 4.66 -4.60
C GLU A 101 -5.75 3.31 -5.31
N ASP A 102 -6.92 2.68 -5.25
CA ASP A 102 -7.22 1.44 -5.95
C ASP A 102 -7.82 1.76 -7.34
N LEU A 103 -7.12 1.36 -8.39
CA LEU A 103 -7.56 1.52 -9.78
C LEU A 103 -8.25 0.26 -10.33
N GLY A 104 -8.45 -0.76 -9.50
CA GLY A 104 -8.95 -2.08 -9.88
C GLY A 104 -7.85 -2.99 -10.44
N ASN A 105 -8.18 -4.27 -10.62
CA ASN A 105 -7.26 -5.27 -11.20
C ASN A 105 -5.90 -5.38 -10.48
N ASN A 106 -5.89 -5.23 -9.15
CA ASN A 106 -4.67 -5.22 -8.33
C ASN A 106 -3.68 -4.09 -8.70
N ARG A 107 -4.16 -3.05 -9.38
CA ARG A 107 -3.38 -1.88 -9.76
C ARG A 107 -3.66 -0.73 -8.80
N PHE A 108 -2.59 -0.13 -8.30
CA PHE A 108 -2.64 0.92 -7.30
C PHE A 108 -1.83 2.15 -7.73
N ARG A 109 -2.28 3.32 -7.30
CA ARG A 109 -1.58 4.58 -7.49
C ARG A 109 -1.35 5.26 -6.14
N PRO A 110 -0.09 5.42 -5.71
CA PRO A 110 0.22 6.29 -4.59
C PRO A 110 -0.03 7.75 -4.97
N VAL A 111 -0.81 8.44 -4.16
CA VAL A 111 -1.00 9.89 -4.20
C VAL A 111 -0.81 10.42 -2.79
N GLY A 112 -0.70 11.73 -2.59
CA GLY A 112 -0.61 12.23 -1.23
C GLY A 112 -0.76 13.73 -1.13
N SER A 113 -0.90 14.18 0.11
CA SER A 113 -0.97 15.59 0.45
C SER A 113 -0.11 15.84 1.68
N ALA A 114 0.46 17.04 1.76
CA ALA A 114 1.28 17.43 2.89
C ALA A 114 1.10 18.91 3.21
N LYS A 115 1.34 19.26 4.46
CA LYS A 115 1.27 20.63 4.97
C LYS A 115 2.49 20.93 5.82
N GLN A 116 2.97 22.16 5.72
CA GLN A 116 4.02 22.66 6.60
C GLN A 116 3.47 22.90 8.01
N ASN A 117 4.24 22.56 9.05
CA ASN A 117 3.85 22.78 10.43
C ASN A 117 4.07 24.25 10.84
N VAL A 118 3.21 25.19 10.47
CA VAL A 118 3.38 26.60 10.87
C VAL A 118 3.06 26.81 12.36
N ARG A 119 3.99 27.39 13.13
CA ARG A 119 3.73 27.88 14.49
C ARG A 119 3.50 29.39 14.43
N GLY A 120 2.39 29.86 15.02
CA GLY A 120 1.88 31.23 14.88
C GLY A 120 2.93 32.31 15.12
N GLY A 121 3.19 33.11 14.07
CA GLY A 121 4.11 34.25 14.11
C GLY A 121 4.95 34.44 12.84
N ALA A 122 5.16 33.41 12.02
CA ALA A 122 5.94 33.51 10.79
C ALA A 122 5.10 34.05 9.62
N MET A 123 5.02 35.38 9.49
CA MET A 123 4.34 36.11 8.42
C MET A 123 5.18 36.24 7.12
N LEU A 124 6.27 35.47 7.00
CA LEU A 124 7.08 35.36 5.79
C LEU A 124 6.92 33.96 5.22
N SER A 125 5.71 33.67 4.77
CA SER A 125 5.34 32.48 3.98
C SER A 125 5.89 32.63 2.57
N ILE A 126 7.22 32.56 2.42
CA ILE A 126 7.86 32.58 1.12
C ILE A 126 7.74 31.16 0.54
N ASN A 127 6.68 30.89 -0.23
CA ASN A 127 6.56 29.73 -1.14
C ASN A 127 6.81 28.32 -0.55
N LEU A 128 5.97 27.85 0.37
CA LEU A 128 6.15 26.53 1.01
C LEU A 128 5.13 25.44 0.64
N PHE A 129 4.24 25.70 -0.31
CA PHE A 129 3.32 24.68 -0.82
C PHE A 129 4.03 23.64 -1.71
N ASN A 130 4.92 24.08 -2.63
CA ASN A 130 5.72 23.15 -3.45
C ASN A 130 6.68 22.28 -2.61
N GLU A 131 7.17 22.79 -1.47
CA GLU A 131 8.05 21.97 -0.63
C GLU A 131 7.28 20.80 0.01
N ALA A 132 6.06 21.03 0.49
CA ALA A 132 5.26 19.99 1.10
C ALA A 132 4.88 18.90 0.08
N GLU A 133 4.41 19.29 -1.11
CA GLU A 133 4.13 18.36 -2.20
C GLU A 133 5.37 17.59 -2.67
N SER A 134 6.53 18.26 -2.77
CA SER A 134 7.80 17.59 -3.13
C SER A 134 8.20 16.50 -2.13
N LYS A 135 7.74 16.57 -0.86
CA LYS A 135 8.01 15.51 0.11
C LYS A 135 7.22 14.24 -0.20
N VAL A 136 5.96 14.40 -0.61
CA VAL A 136 5.12 13.28 -1.06
C VAL A 136 5.76 12.64 -2.30
N GLU A 137 6.14 13.45 -3.29
CA GLU A 137 6.80 12.95 -4.50
C GLU A 137 8.09 12.19 -4.18
N ARG A 138 8.90 12.70 -3.23
CA ARG A 138 10.12 12.02 -2.79
C ARG A 138 9.85 10.64 -2.18
N ILE A 139 8.75 10.47 -1.44
CA ILE A 139 8.34 9.15 -0.93
C ILE A 139 7.94 8.24 -2.09
N ILE A 140 7.14 8.73 -3.04
CA ILE A 140 6.70 7.96 -4.20
C ILE A 140 7.91 7.52 -5.04
N GLU A 141 8.90 8.38 -5.23
CA GLU A 141 10.14 8.05 -5.95
C GLU A 141 10.97 7.01 -5.19
N ALA A 142 11.06 7.12 -3.86
CA ALA A 142 11.69 6.08 -3.05
C ALA A 142 10.95 4.73 -3.12
N MET A 143 9.61 4.73 -3.19
CA MET A 143 8.83 3.51 -3.43
C MET A 143 9.17 2.89 -4.79
N ARG A 144 9.30 3.71 -5.85
CA ARG A 144 9.71 3.23 -7.18
C ARG A 144 11.09 2.61 -7.17
N SER A 145 12.06 3.27 -6.51
CA SER A 145 13.42 2.75 -6.36
C SER A 145 13.44 1.42 -5.58
N LEU A 146 12.68 1.32 -4.49
CA LEU A 146 12.58 0.11 -3.69
C LEU A 146 11.96 -1.06 -4.46
N ALA A 147 10.89 -0.80 -5.21
CA ALA A 147 10.27 -1.82 -6.05
C ALA A 147 11.22 -2.35 -7.14
N ASN A 148 12.12 -1.50 -7.65
CA ASN A 148 13.14 -1.91 -8.64
C ASN A 148 14.35 -2.61 -8.01
N ASN A 149 14.77 -2.22 -6.80
CA ASN A 149 16.03 -2.67 -6.19
C ASN A 149 15.91 -3.91 -5.29
N GLU A 150 14.76 -4.17 -4.68
CA GLU A 150 14.60 -5.37 -3.83
C GLU A 150 14.55 -6.69 -4.63
N TRP A 151 14.75 -6.62 -5.96
CA TRP A 151 14.63 -7.75 -6.89
C TRP A 151 15.82 -7.96 -7.82
N ASN A 152 16.96 -7.30 -7.56
CA ASN A 152 18.27 -7.67 -8.12
C ASN A 152 19.09 -8.46 -7.11
#